data_AF-A0A285PLC8-F1
#
_entry.id   AF-A0A285PLC8-F1
#
_cell.length_a   1.000
_cell.length_b   1.000
_cell.length_c   1.000
_cell.angle_alpha   90.00
_cell.angle_beta   90.00
_cell.angle_gamma   90.00
#
_symmetry.space_group_name_H-M   'P 1'
#
loop_
_entity.id
_entity.type
_entity.pdbx_description
1 polymer ?
#
loop_
_entity_poly.entity_id
_entity_poly.type
_entity_poly.pdbx_seq_one_letter_code
_entity_poly.pdbx_strand_id
1 'polypeptide(L)'
;MDDRSIGARVKKIRKDKGLRQDQAARILGISTTGWQKIERNESLPGADTLLQFEKFGADPGWVLTGNHSTNPKYEGFGEPQQASPYSYPGFEPSLEENISENEQSQHLDTELLELVVVTVEDFLASHDERLAPDKLWLTYMTCYRLLHKNHEEYKGTSSTLGVKKVLQDILCLSIK
;
A
#
# COMPACT_ATOMS: atom_id res chain seq x y z
N MET A 1 -12.77 -26.03 -6.71
CA MET A 1 -13.77 -24.94 -6.80
C MET A 1 -13.02 -23.70 -7.23
N ASP A 2 -13.61 -22.92 -8.14
CA ASP A 2 -13.04 -21.69 -8.67
C ASP A 2 -12.98 -20.59 -7.59
N ASP A 3 -11.80 -20.08 -7.25
CA ASP A 3 -11.56 -19.01 -6.26
C ASP A 3 -11.19 -17.65 -6.92
N ARG A 4 -11.47 -17.50 -8.22
CA ARG A 4 -11.20 -16.28 -8.99
C ARG A 4 -11.88 -15.02 -8.42
N SER A 5 -13.00 -15.17 -7.72
CA SER A 5 -13.75 -14.03 -7.17
C SER A 5 -13.78 -14.02 -5.63
N ILE A 6 -13.95 -12.84 -5.04
CA ILE A 6 -14.04 -12.67 -3.58
C ILE A 6 -15.20 -13.48 -3.00
N GLY A 7 -16.37 -13.48 -3.66
CA GLY A 7 -17.51 -14.27 -3.23
C GLY A 7 -17.23 -15.77 -3.25
N ALA A 8 -16.43 -16.24 -4.20
CA ALA A 8 -16.04 -17.64 -4.26
C ALA A 8 -15.06 -18.02 -3.14
N ARG A 9 -14.11 -17.14 -2.79
CA ARG A 9 -13.21 -17.31 -1.63
C ARG A 9 -13.96 -17.32 -0.30
N VAL A 10 -14.90 -16.38 -0.13
CA VAL A 10 -15.78 -16.32 1.06
C VAL A 10 -16.63 -17.59 1.18
N LYS A 11 -17.18 -18.07 0.06
CA LYS A 11 -17.93 -19.33 0.00
C LYS A 11 -17.05 -20.53 0.36
N LYS A 12 -15.79 -20.56 -0.11
CA LYS A 12 -14.79 -21.60 0.21
C LYS A 12 -14.54 -21.65 1.71
N ILE A 13 -14.17 -20.52 2.34
CA ILE A 13 -13.96 -20.44 3.80
C ILE A 13 -15.12 -21.03 4.59
N ARG A 14 -16.36 -20.66 4.24
CA ARG A 14 -17.54 -21.16 4.94
C ARG A 14 -17.73 -22.66 4.75
N LYS A 15 -17.49 -23.17 3.54
CA LYS A 15 -17.62 -24.59 3.22
C LYS A 15 -16.55 -25.42 3.92
N ASP A 16 -15.32 -24.93 3.99
CA ASP A 16 -14.21 -25.58 4.68
C ASP A 16 -14.47 -25.71 6.19
N LYS A 17 -15.23 -24.77 6.76
CA LYS A 17 -15.70 -24.81 8.16
C LYS A 17 -17.01 -25.58 8.36
N GLY A 18 -17.63 -26.11 7.30
CA GLY A 18 -18.91 -26.82 7.39
C GLY A 18 -20.10 -25.95 7.81
N LEU A 19 -20.03 -24.63 7.64
CA LEU A 19 -21.02 -23.68 8.16
C LEU A 19 -22.15 -23.37 7.17
N ARG A 20 -23.35 -23.10 7.71
CA ARG A 20 -24.45 -22.47 6.98
C ARG A 20 -24.20 -20.96 6.83
N GLN A 21 -24.81 -20.32 5.83
CA GLN A 21 -24.59 -18.89 5.53
C GLN A 21 -24.96 -17.97 6.70
N ASP A 22 -26.03 -18.29 7.43
CA ASP A 22 -26.47 -17.56 8.62
C ASP A 22 -25.50 -17.73 9.81
N GLN A 23 -24.93 -18.92 9.98
CA GLN A 23 -23.91 -19.17 11.00
C GLN A 23 -22.63 -18.39 10.71
N ALA A 24 -22.17 -18.38 9.46
CA ALA A 24 -21.02 -17.59 9.05
C ALA A 24 -21.26 -16.07 9.26
N ALA A 25 -22.43 -15.57 8.84
CA ALA A 25 -22.79 -14.17 9.03
C ALA A 25 -22.76 -13.75 10.51
N ARG A 26 -23.29 -14.60 11.42
CA ARG A 26 -23.25 -14.35 12.87
C ARG A 26 -21.83 -14.27 13.42
N ILE A 27 -20.90 -15.09 12.96
CA ILE A 27 -19.50 -15.08 13.41
C ILE A 27 -18.80 -13.77 12.99
N LEU A 28 -19.02 -13.29 11.76
CA LEU A 28 -18.49 -11.98 11.32
C LEU A 28 -19.20 -10.80 11.97
N GLY A 29 -20.40 -10.99 12.53
CA GLY A 29 -21.22 -9.89 13.04
C GLY A 29 -21.91 -9.09 11.92
N ILE A 30 -22.22 -9.73 10.78
CA ILE A 30 -22.96 -9.12 9.67
C ILE A 30 -24.33 -9.76 9.47
N SER A 31 -25.20 -9.13 8.67
CA SER A 31 -26.48 -9.72 8.30
C SER A 31 -26.30 -10.92 7.36
N THR A 32 -27.20 -11.90 7.44
CA THR A 32 -27.21 -13.06 6.52
C THR A 32 -27.34 -12.62 5.06
N THR A 33 -28.15 -11.60 4.79
CA THR A 33 -28.26 -10.99 3.45
C THR A 33 -26.94 -10.37 3.00
N GLY A 34 -26.22 -9.69 3.90
CA GLY A 34 -24.89 -9.14 3.61
C GLY A 34 -23.89 -10.23 3.22
N TRP A 35 -23.84 -11.33 4.00
CA TRP A 35 -23.04 -12.51 3.65
C TRP A 35 -23.38 -13.07 2.27
N GLN A 36 -24.68 -13.23 1.97
CA GLN A 36 -25.15 -13.76 0.68
C GLN A 36 -24.77 -12.87 -0.51
N LYS A 37 -24.89 -11.54 -0.36
CA LYS A 37 -24.48 -10.59 -1.39
C LYS A 37 -22.98 -10.70 -1.68
N ILE A 38 -22.15 -10.87 -0.64
CA ILE A 38 -20.72 -11.10 -0.80
C ILE A 38 -20.46 -12.41 -1.56
N GLU A 39 -21.07 -13.53 -1.18
CA GLU A 39 -20.90 -14.82 -1.88
C GLU A 39 -21.31 -14.76 -3.36
N ARG A 40 -22.31 -13.94 -3.70
CA ARG A 40 -22.77 -13.73 -5.08
C ARG A 40 -21.96 -12.67 -5.85
N ASN A 41 -20.95 -12.06 -5.23
CA ASN A 41 -20.19 -10.93 -5.78
C ASN A 41 -21.05 -9.69 -6.07
N GLU A 42 -22.19 -9.52 -5.40
CA GLU A 42 -23.06 -8.34 -5.51
C GLU A 42 -22.58 -7.18 -4.62
N SER A 43 -21.74 -7.47 -3.63
CA SER A 43 -21.15 -6.46 -2.73
C SER A 43 -19.78 -6.89 -2.26
N LEU A 44 -18.87 -5.93 -2.10
CA LEU A 44 -17.59 -6.16 -1.42
C LEU A 44 -17.77 -6.09 0.10
N PRO A 45 -17.01 -6.88 0.88
CA PRO A 45 -16.90 -6.66 2.32
C PRO A 45 -16.21 -5.31 2.57
N GLY A 46 -16.74 -4.53 3.52
CA GLY A 46 -16.04 -3.34 4.01
C GLY A 46 -14.77 -3.72 4.78
N ALA A 47 -13.89 -2.75 5.04
CA ALA A 47 -12.62 -2.98 5.72
C ALA A 47 -12.79 -3.71 7.07
N ASP A 48 -13.72 -3.25 7.91
CA ASP A 48 -14.00 -3.88 9.20
C ASP A 48 -14.44 -5.34 9.02
N THR A 49 -15.34 -5.61 8.06
CA THR A 49 -15.82 -6.97 7.75
C THR A 49 -14.70 -7.86 7.24
N LEU A 50 -13.79 -7.31 6.43
CA LEU A 50 -12.66 -8.04 5.88
C LEU A 50 -11.71 -8.50 7.01
N LEU A 51 -11.44 -7.65 7.99
CA LEU A 51 -10.63 -8.01 9.16
C LEU A 51 -11.30 -9.07 10.04
N GLN A 52 -12.64 -9.13 10.09
CA GLN A 52 -13.35 -10.17 10.84
C GLN A 52 -13.16 -11.58 10.27
N PHE A 53 -12.62 -11.75 9.06
CA PHE A 53 -12.32 -13.09 8.52
C PHE A 53 -11.21 -13.81 9.29
N GLU A 54 -10.42 -13.10 10.11
CA GLU A 54 -9.49 -13.72 11.05
C GLU A 54 -10.19 -14.66 12.05
N LYS A 55 -11.47 -14.43 12.36
CA LYS A 55 -12.27 -15.32 13.22
C LYS A 55 -12.48 -16.71 12.62
N PHE A 56 -12.31 -16.84 11.30
CA PHE A 56 -12.32 -18.12 10.60
C PHE A 56 -10.91 -18.73 10.48
N GLY A 57 -9.89 -18.02 10.95
CA GLY A 57 -8.49 -18.32 10.69
C GLY A 57 -8.07 -18.02 9.25
N ALA A 58 -8.86 -17.23 8.52
CA ALA A 58 -8.57 -16.86 7.15
C ALA A 58 -7.84 -15.52 7.09
N ASP A 59 -6.84 -15.42 6.21
CA ASP A 59 -6.12 -14.18 5.95
C ASP A 59 -7.03 -13.16 5.23
N PRO A 60 -7.28 -11.97 5.82
CA PRO A 60 -8.00 -10.88 5.16
C PRO A 60 -7.40 -10.50 3.80
N GLY A 61 -6.07 -10.55 3.67
CA GLY A 61 -5.35 -10.26 2.42
C GLY A 61 -5.70 -11.26 1.32
N TRP A 62 -5.67 -12.56 1.64
CA TRP A 62 -6.13 -13.61 0.74
C TRP A 62 -7.61 -13.50 0.38
N VAL A 63 -8.49 -13.19 1.34
CA VAL A 63 -9.92 -13.00 1.03
C VAL A 63 -10.11 -11.90 -0.02
N LEU A 64 -9.42 -10.78 0.14
CA LEU A 64 -9.52 -9.65 -0.77
C LEU A 64 -8.90 -9.96 -2.14
N THR A 65 -7.65 -10.43 -2.15
CA THR A 65 -6.82 -10.49 -3.36
C THR A 65 -6.81 -11.85 -4.04
N GLY A 66 -7.03 -12.92 -3.27
CA GLY A 66 -6.79 -14.30 -3.69
C GLY A 66 -5.32 -14.73 -3.60
N ASN A 67 -4.41 -13.83 -3.23
CA ASN A 67 -3.00 -14.14 -3.07
C ASN A 67 -2.72 -14.61 -1.64
N HIS A 68 -2.00 -15.73 -1.50
CA HIS A 68 -1.63 -16.27 -0.20
C HIS A 68 -0.55 -15.41 0.44
N SER A 69 -0.77 -15.04 1.71
CA SER A 69 0.26 -14.38 2.51
C SER A 69 1.33 -15.38 2.94
N THR A 70 2.59 -14.94 3.03
CA THR A 70 3.70 -15.68 3.65
C THR A 70 3.68 -15.60 5.18
N ASN A 71 2.65 -14.98 5.78
CA ASN A 71 2.51 -14.89 7.22
C ASN A 71 2.21 -16.27 7.84
N PRO A 72 3.07 -16.79 8.73
CA PRO A 72 2.89 -18.10 9.36
C PRO A 72 1.55 -18.28 10.09
N LYS A 73 0.92 -17.18 10.52
CA LYS A 73 -0.41 -17.18 11.19
C LYS A 73 -1.51 -17.83 10.34
N TYR A 74 -1.35 -17.85 9.02
CA TYR A 74 -2.39 -18.30 8.08
C TYR A 74 -2.00 -19.54 7.26
N GLU A 75 -0.98 -20.29 7.69
CA GLU A 75 -0.59 -21.57 7.08
C GLU A 75 -1.76 -22.58 7.13
N GLY A 76 -2.17 -23.10 5.97
CA GLY A 76 -3.23 -24.12 5.85
C GLY A 76 -4.48 -23.72 5.07
N PHE A 77 -4.63 -22.46 4.67
CA PHE A 77 -5.66 -22.04 3.70
C PHE A 77 -5.03 -21.78 2.33
N GLY A 78 -4.93 -22.82 1.49
CA GLY A 78 -4.43 -22.71 0.11
C GLY A 78 -3.66 -23.93 -0.40
N GLU A 79 -4.00 -24.44 -1.59
CA GLU A 79 -3.03 -25.24 -2.34
C GLU A 79 -1.95 -24.28 -2.86
N PRO A 80 -0.65 -24.63 -2.75
CA PRO A 80 0.41 -23.81 -3.31
C PRO A 80 0.31 -23.86 -4.84
N GLN A 81 -0.33 -22.86 -5.44
CA GLN A 81 -0.12 -22.58 -6.85
C GLN A 81 1.30 -22.04 -6.97
N GLN A 82 2.15 -22.87 -7.58
CA GLN A 82 3.54 -22.67 -7.99
C GLN A 82 4.02 -21.21 -7.86
N ALA A 83 4.96 -21.03 -6.93
CA ALA A 83 5.82 -19.87 -6.71
C ALA A 83 5.65 -18.69 -7.68
N SER A 84 4.97 -17.65 -7.21
CA SER A 84 5.34 -16.28 -7.59
C SER A 84 6.81 -16.05 -7.21
N PRO A 85 7.63 -15.33 -8.01
CA PRO A 85 9.08 -15.20 -7.78
C PRO A 85 9.46 -14.48 -6.47
N TYR A 86 8.48 -13.95 -5.74
CA TYR A 86 8.71 -13.26 -4.48
C TYR A 86 8.47 -14.20 -3.30
N SER A 87 9.51 -14.97 -2.97
CA SER A 87 9.72 -15.55 -1.64
C SER A 87 10.54 -14.54 -0.82
N TYR A 88 10.11 -14.22 0.40
CA TYR A 88 11.00 -13.64 1.40
C TYR A 88 11.15 -14.62 2.57
N PRO A 89 12.27 -15.34 2.66
CA PRO A 89 12.73 -15.95 3.89
C PRO A 89 13.85 -15.11 4.50
N GLY A 90 13.58 -14.52 5.68
CA GLY A 90 14.59 -14.19 6.67
C GLY A 90 15.33 -12.85 6.53
N PHE A 91 14.64 -11.72 6.65
CA PHE A 91 15.32 -10.56 7.25
C PHE A 91 15.36 -10.78 8.77
N GLU A 92 16.46 -11.36 9.25
CA GLU A 92 17.16 -10.73 10.35
C GLU A 92 18.60 -10.39 9.93
N PRO A 93 19.13 -9.28 10.44
CA PRO A 93 20.17 -8.51 9.77
C PRO A 93 21.55 -9.02 10.16
N SER A 94 22.46 -9.12 9.19
CA SER A 94 23.86 -8.93 9.49
C SER A 94 24.59 -8.32 8.30
N LEU A 95 25.10 -7.13 8.60
CA LEU A 95 26.03 -6.29 7.87
C LEU A 95 27.14 -7.08 7.16
N GLU A 96 27.47 -6.58 5.97
CA GLU A 96 28.75 -6.67 5.23
C GLU A 96 28.75 -7.42 3.88
N GLU A 97 28.94 -6.57 2.85
CA GLU A 97 29.80 -6.76 1.68
C GLU A 97 29.44 -7.76 0.58
N ASN A 98 28.88 -7.23 -0.52
CA ASN A 98 29.55 -7.09 -1.84
C ASN A 98 28.50 -7.09 -2.95
N ILE A 99 28.01 -5.90 -3.32
CA ILE A 99 27.34 -5.72 -4.62
C ILE A 99 28.33 -4.94 -5.48
N SER A 100 29.08 -5.66 -6.31
CA SER A 100 29.84 -5.03 -7.38
C SER A 100 28.84 -4.46 -8.38
N GLU A 101 28.85 -3.13 -8.46
CA GLU A 101 28.71 -2.31 -9.66
C GLU A 101 27.98 -3.00 -10.83
N ASN A 102 26.71 -2.66 -11.03
CA ASN A 102 26.13 -2.22 -12.31
C ASN A 102 24.63 -2.50 -12.41
N GLU A 103 23.84 -1.89 -11.53
CA GLU A 103 22.61 -1.23 -11.92
C GLU A 103 22.69 0.14 -11.27
N GLN A 104 22.71 1.23 -12.04
CA GLN A 104 22.39 2.54 -11.48
C GLN A 104 20.91 2.53 -11.10
N SER A 105 20.60 1.82 -10.01
CA SER A 105 19.37 1.94 -9.28
C SER A 105 19.23 3.42 -8.94
N GLN A 106 18.17 4.05 -9.45
CA GLN A 106 17.70 5.33 -8.97
C GLN A 106 17.37 5.15 -7.49
N HIS A 107 18.37 5.28 -6.64
CA HIS A 107 18.18 5.38 -5.22
C HIS A 107 17.34 6.63 -4.98
N LEU A 108 16.25 6.48 -4.24
CA LEU A 108 15.45 7.61 -3.83
C LEU A 108 16.34 8.51 -2.97
N ASP A 109 16.55 9.75 -3.39
CA ASP A 109 17.26 10.74 -2.60
C ASP A 109 16.35 11.14 -1.42
N THR A 110 16.57 10.50 -0.29
CA THR A 110 15.73 10.68 0.91
C THR A 110 15.88 12.08 1.49
N GLU A 111 17.06 12.70 1.39
CA GLU A 111 17.30 14.06 1.86
C GLU A 111 16.52 15.07 1.01
N LEU A 112 16.51 14.88 -0.31
CA LEU A 112 15.72 15.70 -1.22
C LEU A 112 14.22 15.54 -0.98
N LEU A 113 13.75 14.31 -0.73
CA LEU A 113 12.35 14.07 -0.43
C LEU A 113 11.92 14.74 0.87
N GLU A 114 12.73 14.64 1.93
CA GLU A 114 12.47 15.29 3.21
C GLU A 114 12.39 16.82 3.04
N LEU A 115 13.33 17.40 2.30
CA LEU A 115 13.32 18.83 2.00
C LEU A 115 12.06 19.26 1.24
N VAL A 116 11.61 18.45 0.28
CA VAL A 116 10.37 18.68 -0.47
C VAL A 116 9.17 18.66 0.46
N VAL A 117 9.05 17.65 1.32
CA VAL A 117 7.93 17.52 2.26
C VAL A 117 7.85 18.73 3.17
N VAL A 118 8.96 19.08 3.84
CA VAL A 118 9.01 20.22 4.77
C VAL A 118 8.67 21.53 4.04
N THR A 119 9.21 21.75 2.85
CA THR A 119 8.97 23.02 2.12
C THR A 119 7.53 23.15 1.66
N VAL A 120 6.92 22.06 1.19
CA VAL A 120 5.51 22.04 0.76
C VAL A 120 4.58 22.27 1.96
N GLU A 121 4.84 21.63 3.10
CA GLU A 121 4.04 21.83 4.31
C GLU A 121 4.16 23.26 4.86
N ASP A 122 5.38 23.80 4.95
CA ASP A 122 5.63 25.20 5.32
C ASP A 122 4.86 26.17 4.39
N PHE A 123 4.87 25.89 3.09
CA PHE A 123 4.20 26.72 2.10
C PHE A 123 2.67 26.69 2.28
N LEU A 124 2.08 25.50 2.40
CA LEU A 124 0.65 25.35 2.62
C LEU A 124 0.21 26.02 3.93
N ALA A 125 0.98 25.85 5.00
CA ALA A 125 0.70 26.48 6.29
C ALA A 125 0.77 28.01 6.24
N SER A 126 1.73 28.58 5.51
CA SER A 126 1.89 30.04 5.36
C SER A 126 0.83 30.70 4.47
N HIS A 127 0.15 29.93 3.61
CA HIS A 127 -0.92 30.42 2.74
C HIS A 127 -2.33 30.03 3.24
N ASP A 128 -2.46 29.44 4.44
CA ASP A 128 -3.71 28.89 4.99
C ASP A 128 -4.41 27.91 4.04
N GLU A 129 -3.61 27.15 3.28
CA GLU A 129 -4.11 26.18 2.32
C GLU A 129 -4.06 24.75 2.83
N ARG A 130 -5.01 23.94 2.37
CA ARG A 130 -5.04 22.51 2.66
C ARG A 130 -5.35 21.71 1.40
N LEU A 131 -4.48 20.77 1.10
CA LEU A 131 -4.69 19.79 0.03
C LEU A 131 -5.30 18.51 0.60
N ALA A 132 -6.18 17.89 -0.17
CA ALA A 132 -6.63 16.53 0.12
C ALA A 132 -5.44 15.54 -0.02
N PRO A 133 -5.44 14.39 0.69
CA PRO A 133 -4.27 13.49 0.76
C PRO A 133 -3.74 13.02 -0.59
N ASP A 134 -4.63 12.81 -1.56
CA ASP A 134 -4.31 12.44 -2.94
C ASP A 134 -3.56 13.55 -3.68
N LYS A 135 -4.00 14.81 -3.51
CA LYS A 135 -3.35 15.99 -4.09
C LYS A 135 -2.02 16.30 -3.42
N LEU A 136 -1.95 16.12 -2.09
CA LEU A 136 -0.73 16.35 -1.31
C LEU A 136 0.40 15.41 -1.76
N TRP A 137 0.10 14.12 -1.90
CA TRP A 137 1.05 13.14 -2.44
C TRP A 137 1.51 13.50 -3.85
N LEU A 138 0.58 13.89 -4.72
CA LEU A 138 0.91 14.30 -6.09
C LEU A 138 1.83 15.52 -6.10
N THR A 139 1.60 16.50 -5.22
CA THR A 139 2.46 17.68 -5.06
C THR A 139 3.87 17.28 -4.62
N TYR A 140 4.01 16.46 -3.57
CA TYR A 140 5.33 15.98 -3.12
C TYR A 140 6.10 15.27 -4.24
N MET A 141 5.45 14.31 -4.92
CA MET A 141 6.11 13.53 -5.97
C MET A 141 6.44 14.37 -7.20
N THR A 142 5.63 15.37 -7.53
CA THR A 142 5.90 16.27 -8.65
C THR A 142 7.09 17.17 -8.34
N CYS A 143 7.12 17.79 -7.15
CA CYS A 143 8.25 18.59 -6.67
C CYS A 143 9.55 17.76 -6.63
N TYR A 144 9.50 16.55 -6.06
CA TYR A 144 10.64 15.63 -6.03
C TYR A 144 11.15 15.30 -7.43
N ARG A 145 10.28 14.90 -8.35
CA ARG A 145 10.69 14.54 -9.72
C ARG A 145 11.27 15.71 -10.50
N LEU A 146 10.72 16.91 -10.34
CA LEU A 146 11.23 18.12 -10.99
C LEU A 146 12.65 18.43 -10.50
N LEU A 147 12.89 18.35 -9.20
CA LEU A 147 14.22 18.57 -8.64
C LEU A 147 15.21 17.45 -9.00
N HIS A 148 14.77 16.19 -8.90
CA HIS A 148 15.59 15.02 -9.20
C HIS A 148 15.98 14.94 -10.69
N LYS A 149 15.14 15.41 -11.62
CA LYS A 149 15.48 15.46 -13.05
C LYS A 149 16.57 16.51 -13.35
N ASN A 150 16.71 17.52 -12.49
CA ASN A 150 17.67 18.61 -12.60
C ASN A 150 18.85 18.43 -11.61
N HIS A 151 19.08 17.21 -11.12
CA HIS A 151 20.04 16.87 -10.07
C HIS A 151 21.50 17.30 -10.37
N GLU A 152 21.89 17.39 -11.63
CA GLU A 152 23.21 17.91 -12.04
C GLU A 152 23.36 19.43 -11.88
N GLU A 153 22.26 20.19 -11.91
CA GLU A 153 22.27 21.66 -11.81
C GLU A 153 22.37 22.13 -10.34
N TYR A 154 21.94 21.30 -9.39
CA TYR A 154 21.92 21.63 -7.96
C TYR A 154 23.13 21.14 -7.16
N LYS A 155 23.91 20.17 -7.67
CA LYS A 155 25.18 19.73 -7.04
C LYS A 155 26.20 20.87 -6.85
N GLY A 156 26.09 21.94 -7.65
CA GLY A 156 26.94 23.13 -7.53
C GLY A 156 26.42 24.21 -6.57
N THR A 157 25.18 24.09 -6.07
CA THR A 157 24.62 25.02 -5.10
C THR A 157 24.56 24.33 -3.73
N SER A 158 25.65 24.46 -3.00
CA SER A 158 25.81 24.02 -1.60
C SER A 158 24.88 24.75 -0.61
N SER A 159 23.64 25.06 -0.97
CA SER A 159 22.69 25.67 -0.07
C SER A 159 21.30 25.11 -0.30
N THR A 160 20.84 24.34 0.67
CA THR A 160 19.45 23.96 0.94
C THR A 160 18.47 25.13 0.71
N LEU A 161 18.94 26.37 0.89
CA LEU A 161 18.21 27.61 0.65
C LEU A 161 17.85 27.85 -0.83
N GLY A 162 18.72 27.47 -1.77
CA GLY A 162 18.47 27.61 -3.21
C GLY A 162 17.39 26.67 -3.70
N VAL A 163 17.44 25.42 -3.26
CA VAL A 163 16.42 24.40 -3.57
C VAL A 163 15.06 24.76 -2.94
N LYS A 164 15.06 25.24 -1.69
CA LYS A 164 13.85 25.73 -1.02
C LYS A 164 13.17 26.87 -1.79
N LYS A 165 13.96 27.82 -2.33
CA LYS A 165 13.43 28.92 -3.14
C LYS A 165 12.78 28.44 -4.44
N VAL A 166 13.43 27.53 -5.17
CA VAL A 166 12.88 26.95 -6.41
C VAL A 166 11.57 26.24 -6.13
N LEU A 167 11.48 25.49 -5.03
CA LEU A 167 10.24 24.83 -4.62
C LEU A 167 9.12 25.84 -4.32
N GLN A 168 9.41 26.90 -3.59
CA GLN A 168 8.44 27.96 -3.31
C GLN A 168 7.94 28.63 -4.59
N ASP A 169 8.81 28.89 -5.56
CA ASP A 169 8.42 29.47 -6.85
C ASP A 169 7.50 28.52 -7.64
N ILE A 170 7.78 27.21 -7.66
CA ILE A 170 6.92 26.19 -8.29
C ILE A 170 5.54 26.13 -7.63
N LEU A 171 5.51 26.19 -6.29
CA LEU A 171 4.26 26.14 -5.53
C LEU A 171 3.41 27.40 -5.76
N CYS A 172 4.03 28.59 -5.75
CA CYS A 172 3.37 29.85 -6.10
C CYS A 172 2.73 29.85 -7.51
N LEU A 173 3.30 29.11 -8.47
CA LEU A 173 2.74 28.98 -9.81
C LEU A 173 1.60 27.96 -9.89
N SER A 174 1.59 26.98 -9.00
CA SER A 174 0.64 25.87 -9.00
C SER A 174 -0.64 26.14 -8.19
N ILE A 175 -0.59 27.16 -7.33
CA ILE A 175 -1.60 27.49 -6.32
C ILE A 175 -2.16 28.91 -6.61
N LYS A 176 -2.85 29.09 -7.74
CA LYS A 176 -3.59 30.32 -8.07
C LYS A 176 -5.06 30.05 -8.33
#